data_AF-A0A415BJQ1-F1
#
_entry.id   AF-A0A415BJQ1-F1
#
_cell.length_a   1.000
_cell.length_b   1.000
_cell.length_c   1.000
_cell.angle_alpha   90.00
_cell.angle_beta   90.00
_cell.angle_gamma   90.00
#
_symmetry.space_group_name_H-M   'P 1'
#
loop_
_entity.id
_entity.type
_entity.pdbx_description
1 polymer ?
#
loop_
_entity_poly.entity_id
_entity_poly.type
_entity_poly.pdbx_seq_one_letter_code
_entity_poly.pdbx_strand_id
1 'polypeptide(L)'
;MNERKIIDRKFFTDLAKEVGLNASHLEALGESRQLEIVVGDDMLERLVEIQHRFERLAVMGDDEYRGFHIEVPRPAPEEWGDAEELIASGEYDSRDAFLVDWLAFNPMETRWFHVASSRYGDSQSIRVTDRKHTHFIITNRSKCTDAEPDDTWCRENLTRLFDYLQRVIDVVVANPDGFNDYVEHNLPYQQRTGRIAQKEFNRIVPNFKIEVEDRETAIKVLKDSVHGHSAPLWETMTIRKYCTYFRIANEVYEAYHWKRGFRGRTYTDPQDVPDELRDVVYYKRKKFIDVTEMYDIDSPEDFMRFASDHYGELGLSRLNIFASNYRQQGWKIVVSNSYSANAGLTIEVATALYKAGAPLLIYDAEKLLRILLEEDYVRLVPDSYHNYMGYQEEGSVYELPWEYECSDGSNSVQAIVSLAEWLPEERIRLH
;
A
#
# COMPACT_ATOMS: atom_id res chain seq x y z
N MET A 1 -28.40 -37.89 2.79
CA MET A 1 -27.08 -37.65 3.40
C MET A 1 -26.21 -37.14 2.26
N ASN A 2 -26.16 -35.82 2.05
CA ASN A 2 -25.32 -35.26 0.98
C ASN A 2 -23.87 -35.58 1.33
N GLU A 3 -23.17 -36.29 0.45
CA GLU A 3 -21.71 -36.37 0.52
C GLU A 3 -21.21 -34.92 0.60
N ARG A 4 -20.60 -34.56 1.74
CA ARG A 4 -19.93 -33.26 1.85
C ARG A 4 -18.83 -33.27 0.80
N LYS A 5 -18.98 -32.46 -0.25
CA LYS A 5 -17.93 -32.29 -1.26
C LYS A 5 -16.65 -31.88 -0.52
N ILE A 6 -15.57 -32.61 -0.78
CA ILE A 6 -14.24 -32.27 -0.31
C ILE A 6 -13.84 -31.00 -1.06
N ILE A 7 -13.55 -29.93 -0.31
CA ILE A 7 -13.07 -28.66 -0.86
C ILE A 7 -11.55 -28.72 -0.78
N ASP A 8 -10.92 -28.91 -1.93
CA ASP A 8 -9.48 -28.94 -2.11
C ASP A 8 -9.09 -28.22 -3.42
N ARG A 9 -7.79 -28.10 -3.68
CA ARG A 9 -7.28 -27.46 -4.92
C ARG A 9 -7.83 -28.13 -6.18
N LYS A 10 -7.98 -29.45 -6.16
CA LYS A 10 -8.48 -30.22 -7.30
C LYS A 10 -9.92 -29.84 -7.61
N PHE A 11 -10.76 -29.69 -6.58
CA PHE A 11 -12.12 -29.20 -6.73
C PHE A 11 -12.18 -27.85 -7.47
N PHE A 12 -11.38 -26.86 -7.07
CA PHE A 12 -11.35 -25.56 -7.74
C PHE A 12 -10.84 -25.66 -9.19
N THR A 13 -9.80 -26.47 -9.41
CA THR A 13 -9.22 -26.70 -10.73
C THR A 13 -10.20 -27.37 -11.68
N ASP A 14 -10.88 -28.42 -11.23
CA ASP A 14 -11.88 -29.15 -12.02
C ASP A 14 -13.06 -28.22 -12.35
N LEU A 15 -13.51 -27.42 -11.38
CA LEU A 15 -14.58 -26.46 -11.57
C LEU A 15 -14.25 -25.38 -12.60
N ALA A 16 -13.03 -24.82 -12.52
CA ALA A 16 -12.56 -23.82 -13.47
C ALA A 16 -12.46 -24.39 -14.89
N LYS A 17 -11.99 -25.64 -15.04
CA LYS A 17 -11.94 -26.34 -16.34
C LYS A 17 -13.32 -26.55 -16.96
N GLU A 18 -14.34 -26.87 -16.16
CA GLU A 18 -15.71 -27.05 -16.66
C GLU A 18 -16.31 -25.81 -17.31
N VAL A 19 -15.78 -24.63 -16.98
CA VAL A 19 -16.21 -23.33 -17.52
C VAL A 19 -15.12 -22.64 -18.34
N GLY A 20 -14.00 -23.32 -18.62
CA GLY A 20 -12.88 -22.77 -19.39
C GLY A 20 -12.20 -21.55 -18.74
N LEU A 21 -12.24 -21.43 -17.40
CA LEU A 21 -11.59 -20.35 -16.67
C LEU A 21 -10.19 -20.78 -16.21
N ASN A 22 -9.24 -19.84 -16.29
CA ASN A 22 -7.86 -19.98 -15.81
C ASN A 22 -7.36 -18.58 -15.40
N ALA A 23 -6.15 -18.49 -14.85
CA ALA A 23 -5.62 -17.24 -14.32
C ALA A 23 -5.38 -16.15 -15.39
N SER A 24 -5.01 -16.52 -16.62
CA SER A 24 -4.75 -15.52 -17.68
C SER A 24 -6.01 -14.78 -18.11
N HIS A 25 -7.19 -15.42 -18.02
CA HIS A 25 -8.46 -14.72 -18.24
C HIS A 25 -8.71 -13.61 -17.22
N LEU A 26 -8.32 -13.80 -15.95
CA LEU A 26 -8.48 -12.77 -14.92
C LEU A 26 -7.42 -11.67 -15.04
N GLU A 27 -6.19 -12.03 -15.39
CA GLU A 27 -5.12 -11.06 -15.65
C GLU A 27 -5.48 -10.16 -16.82
N ALA A 28 -5.95 -10.73 -17.91
CA ALA A 28 -6.26 -9.97 -19.10
C ALA A 28 -7.55 -9.13 -18.93
N LEU A 29 -8.50 -9.50 -18.05
CA LEU A 29 -9.56 -8.58 -17.59
C LEU A 29 -8.97 -7.37 -16.83
N GLY A 30 -7.86 -7.55 -16.12
CA GLY A 30 -7.14 -6.49 -15.41
C GLY A 30 -6.25 -5.61 -16.29
N GLU A 31 -5.99 -6.00 -17.55
CA GLU A 31 -5.20 -5.20 -18.50
C GLU A 31 -5.98 -4.01 -19.08
N SER A 32 -7.28 -3.89 -18.78
CA SER A 32 -8.07 -2.72 -19.18
C SER A 32 -7.42 -1.43 -18.69
N ARG A 33 -7.44 -0.38 -19.52
CA ARG A 33 -6.86 0.94 -19.18
C ARG A 33 -7.46 1.52 -17.91
N GLN A 34 -8.70 1.12 -17.59
CA GLN A 34 -9.38 1.45 -16.36
C GLN A 34 -9.58 0.14 -15.59
N LEU A 35 -9.25 0.15 -14.29
CA LEU A 35 -9.54 -0.99 -13.40
C LEU A 35 -11.04 -1.27 -13.27
N GLU A 36 -11.92 -0.51 -13.93
CA GLU A 36 -13.37 -0.67 -13.90
C GLU A 36 -13.87 -1.20 -15.24
N ILE A 37 -14.59 -2.32 -15.21
CA ILE A 37 -15.28 -2.92 -16.35
C ILE A 37 -16.77 -2.62 -16.20
N VAL A 38 -17.30 -1.78 -17.08
CA VAL A 38 -18.71 -1.37 -17.02
C VAL A 38 -19.58 -2.38 -17.75
N VAL A 39 -20.53 -2.96 -17.03
CA VAL A 39 -21.48 -3.92 -17.60
C VAL A 39 -22.87 -3.30 -17.73
N GLY A 40 -23.47 -3.49 -18.91
CA GLY A 40 -24.86 -3.14 -19.22
C GLY A 40 -25.65 -4.38 -19.66
N ASP A 41 -26.95 -4.17 -19.93
CA ASP A 41 -27.84 -5.16 -20.54
C ASP A 41 -27.77 -6.55 -19.87
N ASP A 42 -27.50 -7.60 -20.64
CA ASP A 42 -27.42 -9.00 -20.20
C ASP A 42 -26.29 -9.24 -19.19
N MET A 43 -25.15 -8.57 -19.32
CA MET A 43 -24.05 -8.69 -18.36
C MET A 43 -24.38 -8.02 -17.02
N LEU A 44 -25.20 -6.97 -17.03
CA LEU A 44 -25.74 -6.39 -15.80
C LEU A 44 -26.70 -7.35 -15.10
N GLU A 45 -27.58 -8.03 -15.83
CA GLU A 45 -28.47 -9.05 -15.25
C GLU A 45 -27.66 -10.17 -14.58
N ARG A 46 -26.57 -10.62 -15.23
CA ARG A 46 -25.65 -11.62 -14.69
C ARG A 46 -24.93 -11.12 -13.43
N LEU A 47 -24.46 -9.87 -13.42
CA LEU A 47 -23.87 -9.24 -12.23
C LEU A 47 -24.86 -9.26 -11.06
N VAL A 48 -26.11 -8.84 -11.30
CA VAL A 48 -27.18 -8.84 -10.28
C VAL A 48 -27.45 -10.25 -9.75
N GLU A 49 -27.51 -11.25 -10.63
CA GLU A 49 -27.72 -12.65 -10.20
C GLU A 49 -26.60 -13.13 -9.27
N ILE A 50 -25.33 -12.87 -9.63
CA ILE A 50 -24.19 -13.25 -8.80
C ILE A 50 -24.26 -12.54 -7.44
N GLN A 51 -24.59 -11.25 -7.41
CA GLN A 51 -24.74 -10.51 -6.15
C GLN A 51 -25.86 -11.08 -5.27
N HIS A 52 -27.01 -11.46 -5.85
CA HIS A 52 -28.08 -12.13 -5.09
C HIS A 52 -27.62 -13.47 -4.48
N ARG A 53 -26.68 -14.17 -5.14
CA ARG A 53 -26.06 -15.36 -4.54
C ARG A 53 -25.13 -15.01 -3.39
N PHE A 54 -24.35 -13.92 -3.50
CA PHE A 54 -23.56 -13.40 -2.38
C PHE A 54 -24.43 -13.04 -1.18
N GLU A 55 -25.67 -12.55 -1.37
CA GLU A 55 -26.60 -12.21 -0.28
C GLU A 55 -27.00 -13.42 0.61
N ARG A 56 -26.63 -14.64 0.25
CA ARG A 56 -26.76 -15.82 1.14
C ARG A 56 -25.67 -15.87 2.22
N LEU A 57 -24.58 -15.13 2.01
CA LEU A 57 -23.48 -14.96 2.96
C LEU A 57 -23.77 -13.75 3.85
N ALA A 58 -23.46 -13.86 5.14
CA ALA A 58 -23.59 -12.74 6.07
C ALA A 58 -22.69 -11.57 5.66
N VAL A 59 -23.16 -10.35 5.92
CA VAL A 59 -22.37 -9.13 5.70
C VAL A 59 -21.10 -9.14 6.55
N MET A 60 -19.99 -8.74 5.94
CA MET A 60 -18.67 -8.59 6.51
C MET A 60 -18.35 -7.09 6.58
N GLY A 61 -18.20 -6.53 7.79
CA GLY A 61 -17.93 -5.09 7.95
C GLY A 61 -19.07 -4.16 7.51
N ASP A 62 -18.72 -3.05 6.84
CA ASP A 62 -19.62 -1.99 6.41
C ASP A 62 -20.13 -2.18 4.96
N ASP A 63 -21.10 -1.36 4.51
CA ASP A 63 -21.55 -1.24 3.11
C ASP A 63 -22.01 -2.53 2.39
N GLU A 64 -22.70 -3.42 3.12
CA GLU A 64 -23.18 -4.72 2.59
C GLU A 64 -22.08 -5.58 1.94
N TYR A 65 -20.83 -5.35 2.34
CA TYR A 65 -19.67 -6.04 1.79
C TYR A 65 -19.71 -7.53 2.11
N ARG A 66 -19.45 -8.36 1.09
CA ARG A 66 -19.36 -9.82 1.21
C ARG A 66 -18.26 -10.32 0.28
N GLY A 67 -17.30 -11.05 0.83
CA GLY A 67 -16.15 -11.49 0.03
C GLY A 67 -15.58 -12.82 0.47
N PHE A 68 -14.93 -13.49 -0.46
CA PHE A 68 -14.23 -14.74 -0.19
C PHE A 68 -13.11 -14.98 -1.21
N HIS A 69 -12.23 -15.92 -0.87
CA HIS A 69 -11.12 -16.32 -1.72
C HIS A 69 -11.51 -17.39 -2.74
N ILE A 70 -11.01 -17.28 -3.96
CA ILE A 70 -11.10 -18.28 -5.01
C ILE A 70 -9.69 -18.70 -5.45
N GLU A 71 -9.60 -19.90 -6.00
CA GLU A 71 -8.37 -20.43 -6.55
C GLU A 71 -8.61 -20.85 -8.00
N VAL A 72 -7.75 -20.38 -8.90
CA VAL A 72 -7.91 -20.54 -10.35
C VAL A 72 -6.65 -21.18 -10.92
N PRO A 73 -6.75 -22.17 -11.83
CA PRO A 73 -5.58 -22.85 -12.36
C PRO A 73 -4.77 -21.94 -13.28
N ARG A 74 -3.47 -22.23 -13.37
CA ARG A 74 -2.58 -21.71 -14.40
C ARG A 74 -3.09 -22.08 -15.81
N PRO A 75 -2.98 -21.19 -16.81
CA PRO A 75 -3.25 -21.55 -18.20
C PRO A 75 -2.33 -22.69 -18.68
N ALA A 76 -2.86 -23.62 -19.46
CA ALA A 76 -2.00 -24.56 -20.20
C ALA A 76 -1.11 -23.82 -21.20
N PRO A 77 0.03 -24.38 -21.63
CA PRO A 77 0.87 -23.75 -22.65
C PRO A 77 0.08 -23.36 -23.92
N GLU A 78 -0.85 -24.22 -24.34
CA GLU A 78 -1.71 -24.01 -25.51
C GLU A 78 -2.76 -22.91 -25.30
N GLU A 79 -3.08 -22.57 -24.05
CA GLU A 79 -3.98 -21.45 -23.69
C GLU A 79 -3.21 -20.12 -23.55
N TRP A 80 -1.87 -20.17 -23.49
CA TRP A 80 -1.01 -18.99 -23.43
C TRP A 80 -0.58 -18.52 -24.83
N GLY A 81 -0.36 -19.46 -25.76
CA GLY A 81 -0.08 -19.16 -27.16
C GLY A 81 0.14 -20.42 -28.01
N ASP A 82 0.01 -20.28 -29.34
CA ASP A 82 0.35 -21.34 -30.29
C ASP A 82 1.87 -21.38 -30.49
N ALA A 83 2.52 -22.34 -29.83
CA ALA A 83 3.98 -22.47 -29.87
C ALA A 83 4.50 -22.65 -31.30
N GLU A 84 3.77 -23.38 -32.14
CA GLU A 84 4.14 -23.64 -33.52
C GLU A 84 4.06 -22.38 -34.39
N GLU A 85 3.02 -21.56 -34.21
CA GLU A 85 2.88 -20.26 -34.88
C GLU A 85 3.96 -19.27 -34.44
N LEU A 86 4.25 -19.21 -33.13
CA LEU A 86 5.26 -18.31 -32.57
C LEU A 86 6.69 -18.71 -32.96
N ILE A 87 6.95 -20.01 -33.17
CA ILE A 87 8.21 -20.48 -33.76
C ILE A 87 8.26 -20.14 -35.25
N ALA A 88 7.17 -20.31 -35.98
CA ALA A 88 7.11 -20.02 -37.42
C ALA A 88 7.28 -18.52 -37.72
N SER A 89 6.80 -17.64 -36.85
CA SER A 89 6.99 -16.18 -36.94
C SER A 89 8.40 -15.72 -36.52
N GLY A 90 9.18 -16.60 -35.90
CA GLY A 90 10.53 -16.31 -35.40
C GLY A 90 10.55 -15.60 -34.03
N GLU A 91 9.43 -15.53 -33.32
CA GLU A 91 9.38 -15.04 -31.94
C GLU A 91 10.05 -15.99 -30.96
N TYR A 92 10.02 -17.30 -31.25
CA TYR A 92 10.69 -18.33 -30.46
C TYR A 92 11.59 -19.24 -31.31
N ASP A 93 12.78 -19.56 -30.80
CA ASP A 93 13.74 -20.46 -31.46
C ASP A 93 13.31 -21.94 -31.38
N SER A 94 12.53 -22.32 -30.36
CA SER A 94 12.10 -23.70 -30.12
C SER A 94 10.92 -23.79 -29.15
N ARG A 95 10.27 -24.96 -29.12
CA ARG A 95 9.19 -25.25 -28.15
C ARG A 95 9.69 -25.23 -26.71
N ASP A 96 10.93 -25.63 -26.47
CA ASP A 96 11.53 -25.60 -25.12
C ASP A 96 11.70 -24.15 -24.63
N ALA A 97 12.13 -23.24 -25.51
CA ALA A 97 12.24 -21.81 -25.17
C ALA A 97 10.87 -21.21 -24.83
N PHE A 98 9.84 -21.53 -25.62
CA PHE A 98 8.46 -21.13 -25.32
C PHE A 98 7.97 -21.66 -23.95
N LEU A 99 8.23 -22.94 -23.64
CA LEU A 99 7.82 -23.54 -22.37
C LEU A 99 8.56 -22.95 -21.16
N VAL A 100 9.82 -22.56 -21.32
CA VAL A 100 10.59 -21.87 -20.27
C VAL A 100 9.96 -20.51 -19.96
N ASP A 101 9.64 -19.72 -20.99
CA ASP A 101 9.00 -18.42 -20.79
C ASP A 101 7.59 -18.58 -20.23
N TRP A 102 6.79 -19.50 -20.77
CA TRP A 102 5.46 -19.81 -20.24
C TRP A 102 5.51 -20.07 -18.73
N LEU A 103 6.46 -20.90 -18.28
CA LEU A 103 6.62 -21.22 -16.86
C LEU A 103 7.13 -20.03 -16.05
N ALA A 104 7.97 -19.17 -16.62
CA ALA A 104 8.46 -17.96 -15.97
C ALA A 104 7.35 -16.91 -15.76
N PHE A 105 6.46 -16.73 -16.74
CA PHE A 105 5.29 -15.86 -16.63
C PHE A 105 4.18 -16.48 -15.76
N ASN A 106 4.13 -17.81 -15.69
CA ASN A 106 3.12 -18.55 -14.96
C ASN A 106 3.74 -19.51 -13.90
N PRO A 107 4.41 -18.96 -12.87
CA PRO A 107 5.24 -19.75 -11.96
C PRO A 107 4.43 -20.62 -10.99
N MET A 108 3.17 -20.26 -10.72
CA MET A 108 2.32 -20.97 -9.77
C MET A 108 1.33 -21.88 -10.49
N GLU A 109 1.11 -23.10 -10.00
CA GLU A 109 0.12 -24.04 -10.56
C GLU A 109 -1.31 -23.50 -10.46
N THR A 110 -1.58 -22.72 -9.42
CA THR A 110 -2.85 -22.04 -9.18
C THR A 110 -2.58 -20.62 -8.65
N ARG A 111 -3.52 -19.71 -8.91
CA ARG A 111 -3.52 -18.34 -8.40
C ARG A 111 -4.72 -18.11 -7.50
N TRP A 112 -4.48 -17.41 -6.39
CA TRP A 112 -5.49 -17.05 -5.41
C TRP A 112 -5.97 -15.62 -5.65
N PHE A 113 -7.28 -15.44 -5.66
CA PHE A 113 -7.92 -14.13 -5.74
C PHE A 113 -8.95 -14.00 -4.63
N HIS A 114 -9.12 -12.80 -4.09
CA HIS A 114 -10.23 -12.42 -3.26
C HIS A 114 -11.28 -11.71 -4.13
N VAL A 115 -12.52 -12.23 -4.09
CA VAL A 115 -13.66 -11.67 -4.83
C VAL A 115 -14.66 -11.11 -3.82
N ALA A 116 -15.02 -9.84 -4.00
CA ALA A 116 -15.93 -9.14 -3.09
C ALA A 116 -17.08 -8.49 -3.84
N SER A 117 -18.31 -8.73 -3.38
CA SER A 117 -19.49 -7.98 -3.76
C SER A 117 -19.68 -6.79 -2.80
N SER A 118 -20.03 -5.63 -3.36
CA SER A 118 -20.41 -4.46 -2.58
C SER A 118 -21.55 -3.70 -3.27
N ARG A 119 -22.38 -3.04 -2.45
CA ARG A 119 -23.51 -2.24 -2.91
C ARG A 119 -23.53 -0.90 -2.18
N TYR A 120 -23.57 0.18 -2.95
CA TYR A 120 -23.70 1.54 -2.41
C TYR A 120 -24.73 2.33 -3.22
N GLY A 121 -25.92 2.51 -2.64
CA GLY A 121 -27.07 3.06 -3.35
C GLY A 121 -27.44 2.18 -4.56
N ASP A 122 -27.47 2.78 -5.75
CA ASP A 122 -27.73 2.09 -7.02
C ASP A 122 -26.46 1.50 -7.66
N SER A 123 -25.29 1.77 -7.09
CA SER A 123 -24.03 1.22 -7.58
C SER A 123 -23.81 -0.20 -7.07
N GLN A 124 -23.63 -1.11 -8.01
CA GLN A 124 -23.38 -2.53 -7.79
C GLN A 124 -22.01 -2.88 -8.34
N SER A 125 -21.16 -3.50 -7.53
CA SER A 125 -19.85 -3.93 -8.01
C SER A 125 -19.39 -5.28 -7.46
N ILE A 126 -18.56 -5.95 -8.25
CA ILE A 126 -17.74 -7.08 -7.84
C ILE A 126 -16.28 -6.70 -8.06
N ARG A 127 -15.49 -6.68 -6.99
CA ARG A 127 -14.04 -6.43 -7.04
C ARG A 127 -13.30 -7.76 -7.03
N VAL A 128 -12.31 -7.89 -7.91
CA VAL A 128 -11.36 -9.00 -7.92
C VAL A 128 -9.96 -8.46 -7.61
N THR A 129 -9.30 -9.04 -6.62
CA THR A 129 -7.97 -8.63 -6.16
C THR A 129 -7.18 -9.86 -5.73
N ASP A 130 -5.85 -9.83 -5.81
CA ASP A 130 -4.99 -10.84 -5.19
C ASP A 130 -4.50 -10.38 -3.80
N ARG A 131 -5.22 -9.42 -3.19
CA ARG A 131 -4.90 -8.69 -1.94
C ARG A 131 -3.70 -7.74 -2.06
N LYS A 132 -2.79 -7.94 -3.02
CA LYS A 132 -1.69 -7.02 -3.33
C LYS A 132 -2.14 -5.90 -4.26
N HIS A 133 -2.91 -6.24 -5.28
CA HIS A 133 -3.39 -5.33 -6.30
C HIS A 133 -4.87 -5.59 -6.57
N THR A 134 -5.62 -4.52 -6.81
CA THR A 134 -6.95 -4.66 -7.43
C THR A 134 -6.71 -4.94 -8.91
N HIS A 135 -7.16 -6.11 -9.37
CA HIS A 135 -7.02 -6.50 -10.78
C HIS A 135 -8.07 -5.78 -11.61
N PHE A 136 -9.34 -5.92 -11.23
CA PHE A 136 -10.44 -5.21 -11.87
C PHE A 136 -11.68 -5.15 -10.96
N ILE A 137 -12.61 -4.27 -11.32
CA ILE A 137 -13.89 -4.06 -10.67
C ILE A 137 -14.97 -4.11 -11.75
N ILE A 138 -15.84 -5.12 -11.69
CA ILE A 138 -17.02 -5.20 -12.53
C ILE A 138 -18.08 -4.31 -11.91
N THR A 139 -18.64 -3.35 -12.65
CA THR A 139 -19.59 -2.36 -12.11
C THR A 139 -20.69 -2.01 -13.10
N ASN A 140 -21.89 -1.71 -12.59
CA ASN A 140 -22.97 -1.16 -13.42
C ASN A 140 -22.82 0.35 -13.69
N ARG A 141 -21.89 1.00 -12.99
CA ARG A 141 -21.65 2.44 -13.09
C ARG A 141 -20.17 2.74 -12.88
N SER A 142 -19.52 3.30 -13.91
CA SER A 142 -18.14 3.77 -13.76
C SER A 142 -18.09 5.11 -13.01
N LYS A 143 -16.99 5.29 -12.29
CA LYS A 143 -16.57 6.61 -11.78
C LYS A 143 -15.68 7.36 -12.78
N CYS A 144 -15.19 6.69 -13.82
CA CYS A 144 -14.40 7.23 -14.91
C CYS A 144 -15.30 7.72 -16.05
N THR A 145 -14.90 8.81 -16.71
CA THR A 145 -15.68 9.42 -17.81
C THR A 145 -15.53 8.69 -19.14
N ASP A 146 -14.51 7.83 -19.27
CA ASP A 146 -14.11 7.21 -20.53
C ASP A 146 -14.21 5.68 -20.44
N ALA A 147 -15.40 5.15 -20.13
CA ALA A 147 -15.60 3.70 -20.10
C ALA A 147 -15.28 3.11 -21.49
N GLU A 148 -14.30 2.22 -21.57
CA GLU A 148 -14.01 1.51 -22.81
C GLU A 148 -15.19 0.58 -23.15
N PRO A 149 -15.55 0.45 -24.44
CA PRO A 149 -16.63 -0.40 -24.85
C PRO A 149 -16.32 -1.86 -24.53
N ASP A 150 -17.36 -2.56 -24.11
CA ASP A 150 -17.42 -3.97 -23.82
C ASP A 150 -17.09 -4.80 -25.08
N ASP A 151 -15.81 -5.15 -25.26
CA ASP A 151 -15.38 -5.98 -26.37
C ASP A 151 -15.83 -7.44 -26.18
N THR A 152 -15.98 -8.19 -27.29
CA THR A 152 -16.48 -9.57 -27.25
C THR A 152 -15.64 -10.47 -26.34
N TRP A 153 -14.33 -10.23 -26.28
CA TRP A 153 -13.39 -11.04 -25.52
C TRP A 153 -13.55 -10.81 -24.00
N CYS A 154 -13.78 -9.55 -23.60
CA CYS A 154 -14.13 -9.16 -22.24
C CYS A 154 -15.43 -9.84 -21.79
N ARG A 155 -16.48 -9.78 -22.63
CA ARG A 155 -17.75 -10.48 -22.36
C ARG A 155 -17.59 -11.98 -22.17
N GLU A 156 -16.78 -12.62 -23.00
CA GLU A 156 -16.52 -14.07 -22.89
C GLU A 156 -15.83 -14.41 -21.57
N ASN A 157 -14.81 -13.65 -21.16
CA ASN A 157 -14.11 -13.88 -19.90
C ASN A 157 -14.97 -13.56 -18.68
N LEU A 158 -15.78 -12.50 -18.73
CA LEU A 158 -16.77 -12.20 -17.70
C LEU A 158 -17.79 -13.32 -17.57
N THR A 159 -18.25 -13.88 -18.68
CA THR A 159 -19.19 -15.01 -18.69
C THR A 159 -18.57 -16.23 -17.98
N ARG A 160 -17.32 -16.58 -18.32
CA ARG A 160 -16.59 -17.69 -17.67
C ARG A 160 -16.42 -17.45 -16.17
N LEU A 161 -16.05 -16.23 -15.77
CA LEU A 161 -15.92 -15.84 -14.37
C LEU A 161 -17.26 -15.92 -13.63
N PHE A 162 -18.35 -15.42 -14.21
CA PHE A 162 -19.68 -15.51 -13.58
C PHE A 162 -20.15 -16.96 -13.46
N ASP A 163 -19.97 -17.79 -14.49
CA ASP A 163 -20.30 -19.22 -14.42
C ASP A 163 -19.49 -19.93 -13.31
N TYR A 164 -18.21 -19.59 -13.16
CA TYR A 164 -17.36 -20.09 -12.09
C TYR A 164 -17.86 -19.63 -10.71
N LEU A 165 -18.06 -18.32 -10.51
CA LEU A 165 -18.49 -17.74 -9.24
C LEU A 165 -19.84 -18.31 -8.78
N GLN A 166 -20.79 -18.46 -9.70
CA GLN A 166 -22.08 -19.08 -9.42
C GLN A 166 -21.91 -20.46 -8.77
N ARG A 167 -21.05 -21.31 -9.34
CA ARG A 167 -20.82 -22.66 -8.82
C ARG A 167 -20.03 -22.66 -7.51
N VAL A 168 -19.04 -21.78 -7.36
CA VAL A 168 -18.26 -21.66 -6.12
C VAL A 168 -19.15 -21.21 -4.97
N ILE A 169 -19.98 -20.17 -5.16
CA ILE A 169 -20.88 -19.66 -4.11
C ILE A 169 -21.84 -20.76 -3.66
N ASP A 170 -22.41 -21.54 -4.58
CA ASP A 170 -23.30 -22.63 -4.22
C ASP A 170 -22.61 -23.71 -3.35
N VAL A 171 -21.32 -23.97 -3.60
CA VAL A 171 -20.52 -24.90 -2.78
C VAL A 171 -20.14 -24.28 -1.42
N VAL A 172 -19.73 -23.01 -1.40
CA VAL A 172 -19.45 -22.26 -0.16
C VAL A 172 -20.67 -22.26 0.75
N VAL A 173 -21.86 -21.99 0.22
CA VAL A 173 -23.09 -21.98 1.02
C VAL A 173 -23.45 -23.39 1.51
N ALA A 174 -23.19 -24.43 0.72
CA ALA A 174 -23.47 -25.80 1.12
C ALA A 174 -22.51 -26.33 2.22
N ASN A 175 -21.28 -25.82 2.29
CA ASN A 175 -20.26 -26.25 3.25
C ASN A 175 -19.31 -25.10 3.66
N PRO A 176 -19.80 -24.08 4.40
CA PRO A 176 -19.02 -22.90 4.73
C PRO A 176 -17.83 -23.22 5.65
N ASP A 177 -18.00 -24.15 6.59
CA ASP A 177 -16.90 -24.57 7.48
C ASP A 177 -15.78 -25.26 6.72
N GLY A 178 -16.10 -26.19 5.82
CA GLY A 178 -15.08 -26.85 4.99
C GLY A 178 -14.36 -25.88 4.07
N PHE A 179 -15.05 -24.86 3.55
CA PHE A 179 -14.43 -23.80 2.77
C PHE A 179 -13.50 -22.93 3.63
N ASN A 180 -13.99 -22.46 4.79
CA ASN A 180 -13.21 -21.64 5.70
C ASN A 180 -11.93 -22.36 6.17
N ASP A 181 -12.05 -23.65 6.48
CA ASP A 181 -10.89 -24.47 6.86
C ASP A 181 -9.93 -24.65 5.68
N TYR A 182 -10.43 -24.81 4.45
CA TYR A 182 -9.57 -24.85 3.26
C TYR A 182 -8.77 -23.56 3.09
N VAL A 183 -9.42 -22.39 3.16
CA VAL A 183 -8.76 -21.08 3.06
C VAL A 183 -7.73 -20.91 4.18
N GLU A 184 -8.12 -21.20 5.43
CA GLU A 184 -7.23 -21.05 6.59
C GLU A 184 -5.95 -21.89 6.48
N HIS A 185 -5.99 -23.06 5.84
CA HIS A 185 -4.80 -23.91 5.70
C HIS A 185 -4.01 -23.68 4.40
N ASN A 186 -4.61 -23.10 3.36
CA ASN A 186 -4.01 -23.06 2.02
C ASN A 186 -3.78 -21.66 1.44
N LEU A 187 -4.37 -20.60 2.02
CA LEU A 187 -4.15 -19.24 1.54
C LEU A 187 -2.66 -18.87 1.68
N PRO A 188 -2.00 -18.35 0.62
CA PRO A 188 -0.58 -17.98 0.68
C PRO A 188 -0.31 -16.88 1.73
N TYR A 189 0.82 -16.97 2.43
CA TYR A 189 1.21 -15.98 3.44
C TYR A 189 1.37 -14.57 2.87
N GLN A 190 1.69 -14.44 1.59
CA GLN A 190 1.75 -13.19 0.84
C GLN A 190 0.39 -12.47 0.74
N GLN A 191 -0.72 -13.18 0.93
CA GLN A 191 -2.08 -12.62 0.96
C GLN A 191 -2.65 -12.49 2.38
N ARG A 192 -1.89 -12.94 3.39
CA ARG A 192 -2.29 -12.89 4.80
C ARG A 192 -1.80 -11.62 5.47
N THR A 193 -2.40 -11.35 6.62
CA THR A 193 -1.97 -10.29 7.51
C THR A 193 -1.38 -10.88 8.78
N GLY A 194 -0.24 -10.37 9.20
CA GLY A 194 0.42 -10.83 10.41
C GLY A 194 1.37 -9.77 10.94
N ARG A 195 2.21 -10.14 11.90
CA ARG A 195 3.28 -9.28 12.40
C ARG A 195 4.44 -10.10 12.90
N ILE A 196 5.63 -9.50 12.93
CA ILE A 196 6.84 -10.12 13.43
C ILE A 196 7.58 -9.11 14.31
N ALA A 197 8.18 -9.58 15.41
CA ALA A 197 8.98 -8.70 16.27
C ALA A 197 10.09 -8.04 15.45
N GLN A 198 10.23 -6.72 15.55
CA GLN A 198 11.13 -5.97 14.66
C GLN A 198 12.59 -6.40 14.80
N LYS A 199 13.02 -6.74 16.02
CA LYS A 199 14.35 -7.31 16.28
C LYS A 199 14.61 -8.60 15.49
N GLU A 200 13.65 -9.52 15.43
CA GLU A 200 13.79 -10.74 14.64
C GLU A 200 13.72 -10.46 13.14
N PHE A 201 12.85 -9.55 12.73
CA PHE A 201 12.74 -9.13 11.34
C PHE A 201 14.05 -8.49 10.83
N ASN A 202 14.62 -7.54 11.55
CA ASN A 202 15.89 -6.90 11.19
C ASN A 202 17.07 -7.89 11.16
N ARG A 203 17.01 -8.97 11.96
CA ARG A 203 17.99 -10.06 11.90
C ARG A 203 17.91 -10.83 10.57
N ILE A 204 16.70 -11.00 10.03
CA ILE A 204 16.46 -11.72 8.78
C ILE A 204 16.66 -10.81 7.56
N VAL A 205 16.17 -9.57 7.63
CA VAL A 205 16.17 -8.58 6.54
C VAL A 205 16.92 -7.30 7.01
N PRO A 206 18.26 -7.37 7.18
CA PRO A 206 19.03 -6.27 7.75
C PRO A 206 18.97 -4.99 6.92
N ASN A 207 18.75 -5.09 5.61
CA ASN A 207 18.64 -3.93 4.71
C ASN A 207 17.38 -3.07 4.98
N PHE A 208 16.39 -3.62 5.68
CA PHE A 208 15.18 -2.87 6.06
C PHE A 208 15.35 -2.12 7.38
N LYS A 209 16.37 -2.46 8.18
CA LYS A 209 16.62 -1.80 9.46
C LYS A 209 16.83 -0.30 9.25
N ILE A 210 16.11 0.49 10.04
CA ILE A 210 16.27 1.95 10.04
C ILE A 210 17.56 2.28 10.81
N GLU A 211 18.58 2.66 10.04
CA GLU A 211 19.81 3.25 10.54
C GLU A 211 19.73 4.77 10.42
N VAL A 212 20.17 5.47 11.48
CA VAL A 212 20.19 6.93 11.54
C VAL A 212 21.60 7.43 11.82
N GLU A 213 21.97 8.59 11.28
CA GLU A 213 23.34 9.12 11.36
C GLU A 213 23.80 9.37 12.80
N ASP A 214 22.91 9.89 13.65
CA ASP A 214 23.18 10.22 15.05
C ASP A 214 22.13 9.59 15.96
N ARG A 215 22.34 8.30 16.24
CA ARG A 215 21.41 7.49 17.02
C ARG A 215 21.21 7.98 18.45
N GLU A 216 22.25 8.52 19.08
CA GLU A 216 22.15 9.03 20.46
C GLU A 216 21.23 10.26 20.50
N THR A 217 21.45 11.22 19.60
CA THR A 217 20.60 12.41 19.52
C THR A 217 19.18 12.07 19.06
N ALA A 218 19.02 11.12 18.13
CA ALA A 218 17.72 10.63 17.67
C ALA A 218 16.89 10.01 18.81
N ILE A 219 17.49 9.17 19.65
CA ILE A 219 16.81 8.61 20.83
C ILE A 219 16.45 9.73 21.81
N LYS A 220 17.36 10.67 22.04
CA LYS A 220 17.15 11.78 22.97
C LYS A 220 15.97 12.65 22.53
N VAL A 221 15.92 13.09 21.28
CA VAL A 221 14.84 13.95 20.77
C VAL A 221 13.48 13.26 20.86
N LEU A 222 13.40 11.97 20.53
CA LEU A 222 12.15 11.22 20.62
C LEU A 222 11.69 11.09 22.07
N LYS A 223 12.61 10.75 23.00
CA LYS A 223 12.30 10.71 24.45
C LYS A 223 11.86 12.08 24.97
N ASP A 224 12.55 13.15 24.61
CA ASP A 224 12.19 14.50 25.03
C ASP A 224 10.80 14.87 24.52
N SER A 225 10.46 14.53 23.27
CA SER A 225 9.12 14.76 22.71
C SER A 225 8.03 13.95 23.43
N VAL A 226 8.29 12.67 23.76
CA VAL A 226 7.33 11.80 24.49
C VAL A 226 7.01 12.37 25.87
N HIS A 227 8.01 12.87 26.59
CA HIS A 227 7.83 13.40 27.95
C HIS A 227 7.47 14.89 27.98
N GLY A 228 7.36 15.55 26.81
CA GLY A 228 7.13 17.00 26.74
C GLY A 228 8.31 17.84 27.24
N HIS A 229 9.53 17.28 27.26
CA HIS A 229 10.77 17.90 27.72
C HIS A 229 11.57 18.57 26.59
N SER A 230 10.93 18.98 25.49
CA SER A 230 11.62 19.72 24.42
C SER A 230 12.23 21.02 24.94
N ALA A 231 13.11 21.65 24.13
CA ALA A 231 13.60 23.00 24.39
C ALA A 231 12.46 23.97 24.80
N PRO A 232 12.75 25.04 25.58
CA PRO A 232 11.74 26.02 25.96
C PRO A 232 10.97 26.51 24.75
N LEU A 233 9.64 26.53 24.87
CA LEU A 233 8.76 27.05 23.81
C LEU A 233 9.12 28.51 23.54
N TRP A 234 8.98 28.93 22.28
CA TRP A 234 9.22 30.32 21.95
C TRP A 234 8.01 31.19 22.27
N GLU A 235 8.22 32.33 22.90
CA GLU A 235 7.15 33.31 23.13
C GLU A 235 6.63 33.89 21.81
N THR A 236 7.54 34.09 20.85
CA THR A 236 7.23 34.65 19.52
C THR A 236 7.85 33.81 18.41
N MET A 237 7.25 33.91 17.23
CA MET A 237 7.69 33.24 16.02
C MET A 237 7.54 34.19 14.83
N THR A 238 8.44 34.07 13.85
CA THR A 238 8.44 34.88 12.62
C THR A 238 8.57 33.98 11.40
N ILE A 239 8.16 34.49 10.24
CA ILE A 239 8.25 33.74 8.97
C ILE A 239 9.72 33.46 8.65
N ARG A 240 10.59 34.45 8.86
CA ARG A 240 12.04 34.30 8.69
C ARG A 240 12.59 33.10 9.47
N LYS A 241 12.26 33.01 10.76
CA LYS A 241 12.71 31.92 11.64
C LYS A 241 12.14 30.56 11.22
N TYR A 242 10.87 30.52 10.81
CA TYR A 242 10.28 29.30 10.28
C TYR A 242 10.97 28.84 8.98
N CYS A 243 11.29 29.76 8.07
CA CYS A 243 12.01 29.45 6.83
C CYS A 243 13.37 28.79 7.10
N THR A 244 14.07 29.18 8.17
CA THR A 244 15.31 28.50 8.60
C THR A 244 15.09 27.03 8.94
N TYR A 245 14.09 26.72 9.77
CA TYR A 245 13.79 25.33 10.13
C TYR A 245 13.26 24.53 8.94
N PHE A 246 12.45 25.16 8.09
CA PHE A 246 12.01 24.53 6.85
C PHE A 246 13.19 24.16 5.96
N ARG A 247 14.17 25.05 5.75
CA ARG A 247 15.37 24.76 4.96
C ARG A 247 16.13 23.58 5.55
N ILE A 248 16.41 23.58 6.85
CA ILE A 248 17.13 22.49 7.54
C ILE A 248 16.42 21.15 7.31
N ALA A 249 15.10 21.10 7.54
CA ALA A 249 14.32 19.89 7.33
C ALA A 249 14.32 19.45 5.86
N ASN A 250 14.19 20.40 4.91
CA ASN A 250 14.14 20.09 3.49
C ASN A 250 15.51 19.64 2.94
N GLU A 251 16.62 20.17 3.45
CA GLU A 251 17.97 19.69 3.09
C GLU A 251 18.19 18.25 3.54
N VAL A 252 17.75 17.88 4.75
CA VAL A 252 17.79 16.48 5.22
C VAL A 252 16.92 15.60 4.34
N TYR A 253 15.72 16.06 4.00
CA TYR A 253 14.85 15.36 3.06
C TYR A 253 15.53 15.10 1.71
N GLU A 254 16.13 16.14 1.11
CA GLU A 254 16.82 15.98 -0.17
C GLU A 254 18.04 15.07 -0.07
N ALA A 255 18.83 15.19 1.00
CA ALA A 255 19.99 14.33 1.24
C ALA A 255 19.59 12.85 1.42
N TYR A 256 18.50 12.60 2.15
CA TYR A 256 17.98 11.25 2.38
C TYR A 256 17.60 10.55 1.07
N HIS A 257 16.90 11.25 0.17
CA HIS A 257 16.52 10.72 -1.14
C HIS A 257 17.70 10.69 -2.13
N TRP A 258 18.64 11.64 -2.04
CA TRP A 258 19.85 11.65 -2.85
C TRP A 258 20.70 10.41 -2.63
N LYS A 259 20.91 10.00 -1.36
CA LYS A 259 21.61 8.75 -1.01
C LYS A 259 20.95 7.51 -1.62
N ARG A 260 19.66 7.57 -1.93
CA ARG A 260 18.86 6.49 -2.52
C ARG A 260 18.74 6.60 -4.05
N GLY A 261 19.55 7.44 -4.69
CA GLY A 261 19.62 7.54 -6.15
C GLY A 261 18.57 8.44 -6.81
N PHE A 262 17.69 9.08 -6.04
CA PHE A 262 16.73 10.06 -6.58
C PHE A 262 17.44 11.38 -6.85
N ARG A 263 17.61 11.72 -8.13
CA ARG A 263 18.30 12.94 -8.56
C ARG A 263 17.33 14.12 -8.59
N GLY A 264 17.40 14.97 -7.58
CA GLY A 264 16.88 16.34 -7.61
C GLY A 264 17.91 17.33 -8.17
N ARG A 265 17.49 18.56 -8.51
CA ARG A 265 18.43 19.66 -8.75
C ARG A 265 19.08 20.06 -7.43
N THR A 266 20.40 20.00 -7.35
CA THR A 266 21.18 20.53 -6.23
C THR A 266 20.79 22.00 -5.97
N TYR A 267 20.62 22.34 -4.70
CA TYR A 267 20.54 23.75 -4.31
C TYR A 267 21.94 24.35 -4.39
N THR A 268 22.15 25.26 -5.34
CA THR A 268 23.31 26.15 -5.33
C THR A 268 22.92 27.39 -4.55
N ASP A 269 23.68 27.69 -3.50
CA ASP A 269 23.50 28.88 -2.69
C ASP A 269 23.65 30.14 -3.58
N PRO A 270 22.61 30.98 -3.70
CA PRO A 270 22.70 32.19 -4.51
C PRO A 270 23.64 33.18 -3.82
N GLN A 271 24.82 33.41 -4.42
CA GLN A 271 25.85 34.30 -3.87
C GLN A 271 25.42 35.77 -3.81
N ASP A 272 24.35 36.15 -4.51
CA ASP A 272 23.85 37.53 -4.62
C ASP A 272 22.70 37.87 -3.65
N VAL A 273 22.39 36.99 -2.67
CA VAL A 273 21.29 37.19 -1.71
C VAL A 273 21.84 37.49 -0.30
N PRO A 274 21.35 38.55 0.39
CA PRO A 274 21.72 38.81 1.78
C PRO A 274 21.48 37.60 2.68
N ASP A 275 22.43 37.29 3.57
CA ASP A 275 22.39 36.11 4.46
C ASP A 275 21.05 35.97 5.19
N GLU A 276 20.50 37.08 5.66
CA GLU A 276 19.23 37.14 6.40
C GLU A 276 18.01 36.69 5.57
N LEU A 277 18.08 36.76 4.23
CA LEU A 277 17.00 36.40 3.31
C LEU A 277 17.21 35.06 2.62
N ARG A 278 18.37 34.40 2.80
CA ARG A 278 18.69 33.13 2.11
C ARG A 278 17.63 32.06 2.34
N ASP A 279 17.19 31.89 3.59
CA ASP A 279 16.19 30.89 3.95
C ASP A 279 14.80 31.22 3.37
N VAL A 280 14.47 32.51 3.25
CA VAL A 280 13.22 32.99 2.67
C VAL A 280 13.22 32.75 1.15
N VAL A 281 14.34 33.04 0.48
CA VAL A 281 14.53 32.74 -0.94
C VAL A 281 14.51 31.23 -1.20
N TYR A 282 15.12 30.44 -0.31
CA TYR A 282 15.04 28.99 -0.35
C TYR A 282 13.58 28.52 -0.27
N TYR A 283 12.82 29.03 0.70
CA TYR A 283 11.40 28.72 0.86
C TYR A 283 10.60 29.06 -0.41
N LYS A 284 10.79 30.26 -0.97
CA LYS A 284 10.16 30.68 -2.24
C LYS A 284 10.45 29.71 -3.37
N ARG A 285 11.70 29.24 -3.51
CA ARG A 285 12.05 28.25 -4.54
C ARG A 285 11.35 26.91 -4.34
N LYS A 286 11.25 26.43 -3.09
CA LYS A 286 10.67 25.10 -2.80
C LYS A 286 9.14 25.10 -2.82
N LYS A 287 8.53 26.20 -2.41
CA LYS A 287 7.07 26.33 -2.27
C LYS A 287 6.42 27.13 -3.39
N PHE A 288 7.21 27.76 -4.25
CA PHE A 288 6.75 28.62 -5.35
C PHE A 288 5.89 29.80 -4.85
N ILE A 289 6.15 30.29 -3.64
CA ILE A 289 5.41 31.38 -2.98
C ILE A 289 6.39 32.45 -2.50
N ASP A 290 6.15 33.71 -2.87
CA ASP A 290 6.92 34.83 -2.34
C ASP A 290 6.29 35.38 -1.06
N VAL A 291 6.80 34.93 0.09
CA VAL A 291 6.28 35.36 1.39
C VAL A 291 6.63 36.81 1.73
N THR A 292 7.63 37.42 1.08
CA THR A 292 8.00 38.84 1.32
C THR A 292 7.08 39.81 0.60
N GLU A 293 6.41 39.38 -0.47
CA GLU A 293 5.40 40.18 -1.15
C GLU A 293 4.05 40.12 -0.43
N MET A 294 3.83 39.06 0.36
CA MET A 294 2.55 38.78 1.02
C MET A 294 2.51 39.19 2.50
N TYR A 295 3.66 39.19 3.18
CA TYR A 295 3.75 39.34 4.63
C TYR A 295 4.98 40.16 5.06
N ASP A 296 4.90 40.81 6.21
CA ASP A 296 6.08 41.22 6.97
C ASP A 296 6.70 39.98 7.63
N ILE A 297 7.85 39.56 7.12
CA ILE A 297 8.52 38.32 7.52
C ILE A 297 9.04 38.31 8.97
N ASP A 298 9.12 39.48 9.62
CA ASP A 298 9.53 39.63 11.01
C ASP A 298 8.35 39.94 11.96
N SER A 299 7.14 40.11 11.42
CA SER A 299 5.93 40.36 12.21
C SER A 299 5.35 39.07 12.81
N PRO A 300 5.20 38.99 14.14
CA PRO A 300 4.49 37.87 14.78
C PRO A 300 3.00 37.78 14.39
N GLU A 301 2.38 38.89 14.03
CA GLU A 301 0.98 38.93 13.59
C GLU A 301 0.82 38.27 12.21
N ASP A 302 1.67 38.66 11.26
CA ASP A 302 1.67 38.04 9.93
C ASP A 302 2.10 36.59 9.98
N PHE A 303 2.95 36.22 10.94
CA PHE A 303 3.28 34.81 11.16
C PHE A 303 2.05 33.95 11.49
N MET A 304 1.10 34.45 12.29
CA MET A 304 -0.13 33.70 12.61
C MET A 304 -0.97 33.41 11.36
N ARG A 305 -1.02 34.38 10.43
CA ARG A 305 -1.72 34.24 9.14
C ARG A 305 -0.97 33.23 8.27
N PHE A 306 0.34 33.43 8.11
CA PHE A 306 1.23 32.52 7.39
C PHE A 306 1.08 31.06 7.86
N ALA A 307 1.12 30.81 9.17
CA ALA A 307 1.02 29.46 9.75
C ALA A 307 -0.32 28.76 9.48
N SER A 308 -1.38 29.54 9.23
CA SER A 308 -2.70 29.02 8.87
C SER A 308 -2.82 28.77 7.36
N ASP A 309 -2.21 29.64 6.55
CA ASP A 309 -2.33 29.65 5.10
C ASP A 309 -1.34 28.69 4.40
N HIS A 310 -0.23 28.34 5.04
CA HIS A 310 0.88 27.63 4.40
C HIS A 310 1.09 26.22 4.94
N TYR A 311 1.09 25.25 4.03
CA TYR A 311 1.28 23.85 4.35
C TYR A 311 2.76 23.43 4.30
N GLY A 312 3.24 22.82 5.39
CA GLY A 312 4.65 22.52 5.67
C GLY A 312 5.23 21.26 5.02
N GLU A 313 4.59 20.69 4.00
CA GLU A 313 4.99 19.39 3.44
C GLU A 313 6.37 19.41 2.77
N LEU A 314 7.16 18.35 2.96
CA LEU A 314 8.45 18.15 2.30
C LEU A 314 8.28 17.27 1.05
N GLY A 315 8.45 17.83 -0.15
CA GLY A 315 8.61 17.08 -1.40
C GLY A 315 7.51 16.05 -1.75
N LEU A 316 6.25 16.31 -1.38
CA LEU A 316 5.09 15.41 -1.56
C LEU A 316 5.20 14.07 -0.80
N SER A 317 5.99 14.05 0.27
CA SER A 317 6.24 12.85 1.07
C SER A 317 5.19 12.58 2.15
N ARG A 318 4.20 13.47 2.32
CA ARG A 318 3.30 13.50 3.48
C ARG A 318 4.01 13.60 4.84
N LEU A 319 5.29 14.01 4.84
CA LEU A 319 6.02 14.48 6.02
C LEU A 319 5.91 16.00 6.08
N ASN A 320 5.35 16.49 7.18
CA ASN A 320 5.01 17.89 7.38
C ASN A 320 5.81 18.49 8.53
N ILE A 321 6.30 19.71 8.29
CA ILE A 321 6.98 20.54 9.28
C ILE A 321 6.22 21.85 9.39
N PHE A 322 5.54 22.08 10.50
CA PHE A 322 4.72 23.29 10.67
C PHE A 322 4.88 23.86 12.07
N ALA A 323 4.67 25.16 12.24
CA ALA A 323 4.69 25.75 13.57
C ALA A 323 3.32 25.62 14.23
N SER A 324 3.29 25.37 15.53
CA SER A 324 2.06 25.35 16.30
C SER A 324 2.23 26.02 17.66
N ASN A 325 1.22 26.76 18.07
CA ASN A 325 1.02 27.27 19.43
C ASN A 325 -0.22 26.64 20.10
N TYR A 326 -0.76 25.56 19.52
CA TYR A 326 -2.00 24.96 19.99
C TYR A 326 -1.79 24.24 21.34
N ARG A 327 -2.67 24.53 22.31
CA ARG A 327 -2.71 23.97 23.69
C ARG A 327 -1.52 24.27 24.60
N GLN A 328 -0.50 25.00 24.15
CA GLN A 328 0.65 25.39 24.99
C GLN A 328 0.96 26.87 24.81
N GLN A 329 1.32 27.58 25.88
CA GLN A 329 1.62 29.02 25.89
C GLN A 329 2.98 29.33 25.24
N GLY A 330 3.20 28.89 24.00
CA GLY A 330 4.40 29.15 23.22
C GLY A 330 4.47 28.33 21.92
N TRP A 331 5.29 28.80 20.99
CA TRP A 331 5.51 28.23 19.66
C TRP A 331 6.53 27.10 19.67
N LYS A 332 6.27 26.09 18.84
CA LYS A 332 7.17 24.99 18.51
C LYS A 332 7.02 24.54 17.08
N ILE A 333 7.99 23.78 16.59
CA ILE A 333 7.92 23.11 15.30
C ILE A 333 7.34 21.71 15.52
N VAL A 334 6.30 21.38 14.77
CA VAL A 334 5.66 20.07 14.75
C VAL A 334 6.21 19.28 13.56
N VAL A 335 6.66 18.05 13.82
CA VAL A 335 7.06 17.08 12.81
C VAL A 335 5.98 16.01 12.75
N SER A 336 5.31 15.89 11.61
CA SER A 336 4.18 14.98 11.41
C SER A 336 4.36 14.14 10.16
N ASN A 337 4.54 12.84 10.34
CA ASN A 337 4.65 11.87 9.28
C ASN A 337 3.35 11.08 9.10
N SER A 338 2.97 10.82 7.86
CA SER A 338 1.79 10.02 7.56
C SER A 338 2.13 8.58 7.14
N TYR A 339 3.28 8.35 6.51
CA TYR A 339 3.59 7.05 5.86
C TYR A 339 4.63 6.24 6.60
N SER A 340 4.38 4.94 6.77
CA SER A 340 5.32 4.02 7.41
C SER A 340 6.69 3.97 6.72
N ALA A 341 6.74 4.11 5.39
CA ALA A 341 7.99 4.14 4.63
C ALA A 341 8.92 5.32 4.97
N ASN A 342 8.38 6.38 5.59
CA ASN A 342 9.10 7.60 5.93
C ASN A 342 9.52 7.67 7.41
N ALA A 343 9.38 6.59 8.19
CA ALA A 343 9.76 6.57 9.60
C ALA A 343 11.23 6.99 9.82
N GLY A 344 12.17 6.41 9.06
CA GLY A 344 13.60 6.76 9.15
C GLY A 344 13.88 8.22 8.79
N LEU A 345 13.31 8.70 7.69
CA LEU A 345 13.40 10.10 7.26
C LEU A 345 12.85 11.06 8.33
N THR A 346 11.75 10.69 8.97
CA THR A 346 11.11 11.50 10.02
C THR A 346 12.04 11.67 11.22
N ILE A 347 12.73 10.59 11.61
CA ILE A 347 13.71 10.61 12.70
C ILE A 347 14.90 11.49 12.34
N GLU A 348 15.42 11.42 11.11
CA GLU A 348 16.53 12.27 10.66
C GLU A 348 16.16 13.76 10.65
N VAL A 349 14.98 14.10 10.12
CA VAL A 349 14.49 15.49 10.10
C VAL A 349 14.30 16.03 11.51
N ALA A 350 13.67 15.24 12.40
CA ALA A 350 13.51 15.62 13.80
C ALA A 350 14.86 15.82 14.50
N THR A 351 15.83 14.95 14.24
CA THR A 351 17.18 15.02 14.82
C THR A 351 17.91 16.28 14.37
N ALA A 352 17.85 16.63 13.08
CA ALA A 352 18.49 17.84 12.57
C ALA A 352 17.86 19.13 13.13
N LEU A 353 16.53 19.18 13.23
CA LEU A 353 15.83 20.32 13.83
C LEU A 353 16.16 20.47 15.32
N TYR A 354 16.27 19.37 16.04
CA TYR A 354 16.67 19.36 17.45
C TYR A 354 18.09 19.89 17.64
N LYS A 355 19.03 19.46 16.78
CA LYS A 355 20.41 19.99 16.77
C LYS A 355 20.46 21.50 16.47
N ALA A 356 19.52 21.99 15.67
CA ALA A 356 19.34 23.42 15.38
C ALA A 356 18.62 24.20 16.50
N GLY A 357 18.32 23.56 17.64
CA GLY A 357 17.71 24.20 18.79
C GLY A 357 16.22 24.48 18.65
N ALA A 358 15.51 23.79 17.75
CA ALA A 358 14.06 23.89 17.66
C ALA A 358 13.39 23.21 18.89
N PRO A 359 12.42 23.86 19.57
CA PRO A 359 11.44 23.19 20.39
C PRO A 359 10.54 22.37 19.46
N LEU A 360 10.46 21.07 19.72
CA LEU A 360 9.80 20.11 18.85
C LEU A 360 8.60 19.46 19.52
N LEU A 361 7.58 19.21 18.72
CA LEU A 361 6.59 18.17 18.97
C LEU A 361 6.64 17.20 17.80
N ILE A 362 6.93 15.93 18.07
CA ILE A 362 6.98 14.90 17.06
C ILE A 362 5.73 14.04 17.22
N TYR A 363 4.91 13.95 16.18
CA TYR A 363 3.79 13.03 16.17
C TYR A 363 4.30 11.60 16.10
N ASP A 364 3.63 10.71 16.84
CA ASP A 364 4.02 9.30 16.98
C ASP A 364 5.45 9.09 17.48
N ALA A 365 5.99 10.04 18.27
CA ALA A 365 7.35 9.97 18.83
C ALA A 365 7.62 8.66 19.57
N GLU A 366 6.63 8.15 20.32
CA GLU A 366 6.73 6.87 21.02
C GLU A 366 6.86 5.70 20.03
N LYS A 367 6.05 5.68 18.97
CA LYS A 367 6.10 4.64 17.93
C LYS A 367 7.45 4.66 17.21
N LEU A 368 7.93 5.84 16.80
CA LEU A 368 9.25 6.04 16.20
C LEU A 368 10.39 5.61 17.15
N LEU A 369 10.24 5.84 18.46
CA LEU A 369 11.22 5.42 19.46
C LEU A 369 11.28 3.90 19.56
N ARG A 370 10.12 3.21 19.63
CA ARG A 370 10.07 1.75 19.64
C ARG A 370 10.72 1.15 18.38
N ILE A 371 10.48 1.77 17.22
CA ILE A 371 11.12 1.38 15.94
C ILE A 371 12.65 1.42 16.06
N LEU A 372 13.20 2.53 16.58
CA LEU A 372 14.63 2.76 16.67
C LEU A 372 15.33 1.89 17.75
N LEU A 373 14.56 1.46 18.75
CA LEU A 373 15.00 0.52 19.79
C LEU A 373 14.78 -0.96 19.41
N GLU A 374 14.14 -1.22 18.26
CA GLU A 374 13.73 -2.57 17.82
C GLU A 374 12.76 -3.25 18.81
N GLU A 375 12.00 -2.44 19.54
CA GLU A 375 10.98 -2.85 20.52
C GLU A 375 9.57 -2.89 19.90
N ASP A 376 9.43 -2.44 18.65
CA ASP A 376 8.16 -2.50 17.91
C ASP A 376 7.98 -3.84 17.18
N TYR A 377 6.86 -3.98 16.48
CA TYR A 377 6.64 -5.03 15.49
C TYR A 377 6.67 -4.46 14.07
N VAL A 378 6.96 -5.33 13.10
CA VAL A 378 6.75 -5.06 11.68
C VAL A 378 5.47 -5.75 11.27
N ARG A 379 4.52 -4.98 10.74
CA ARG A 379 3.26 -5.51 10.23
C ARG A 379 3.50 -6.17 8.87
N LEU A 380 3.13 -7.43 8.74
CA LEU A 380 3.10 -8.13 7.46
C LEU A 380 1.75 -7.87 6.78
N VAL A 381 1.80 -7.32 5.57
CA VAL A 381 0.61 -6.99 4.78
C VAL A 381 0.77 -7.46 3.34
N PRO A 382 -0.33 -7.75 2.64
CA PRO A 382 -0.28 -8.08 1.22
C PRO A 382 0.18 -6.91 0.34
N ASP A 383 -0.20 -5.68 0.68
CA ASP A 383 0.19 -4.46 -0.02
C ASP A 383 0.70 -3.42 0.98
N SER A 384 1.92 -2.95 0.75
CA SER A 384 2.57 -1.92 1.57
C SER A 384 2.49 -0.51 0.96
N TYR A 385 2.01 -0.39 -0.28
CA TYR A 385 1.97 0.87 -1.01
C TYR A 385 1.07 1.90 -0.32
N HIS A 386 1.58 3.13 -0.17
CA HIS A 386 0.90 4.23 0.53
C HIS A 386 0.33 3.87 1.91
N ASN A 387 0.92 2.89 2.61
CA ASN A 387 0.47 2.54 3.94
C ASN A 387 0.66 3.71 4.92
N TYR A 388 -0.45 4.15 5.51
CA TYR A 388 -0.46 5.18 6.54
C TYR A 388 -0.09 4.58 7.89
N MET A 389 0.88 5.19 8.56
CA MET A 389 1.38 4.75 9.86
C MET A 389 0.31 4.78 10.97
N GLY A 390 -0.78 5.54 10.75
CA GLY A 390 -1.93 5.60 11.65
C GLY A 390 -2.98 4.50 11.45
N TYR A 391 -2.87 3.67 10.41
CA TYR A 391 -3.84 2.59 10.15
C TYR A 391 -3.61 1.35 11.02
N GLN A 392 -2.43 1.22 11.61
CA GLN A 392 -2.07 0.08 12.45
C GLN A 392 -1.30 0.53 13.70
N GLU A 393 -1.12 -0.39 14.63
CA GLU A 393 -0.35 -0.17 15.84
C GLU A 393 1.16 -0.03 15.52
N GLU A 394 1.65 -0.89 14.63
CA GLU A 394 3.04 -0.95 14.20
C GLU A 394 3.48 0.27 13.39
N GLY A 395 4.73 0.70 13.57
CA GLY A 395 5.29 1.84 12.84
C GLY A 395 5.73 1.53 11.42
N SER A 396 5.99 0.25 11.14
CA SER A 396 6.49 -0.20 9.84
C SER A 396 5.67 -1.37 9.30
N VAL A 397 5.61 -1.44 7.98
CA VAL A 397 4.96 -2.52 7.23
C VAL A 397 5.97 -3.20 6.32
N TYR A 398 5.77 -4.48 6.07
CA TYR A 398 6.55 -5.25 5.11
C TYR A 398 5.63 -6.15 4.29
N GLU A 399 5.87 -6.13 2.99
CA GLU A 399 5.20 -7.00 2.03
C GLU A 399 6.08 -8.21 1.76
N LEU A 400 5.54 -9.42 1.98
CA LEU A 400 6.26 -10.64 1.67
C LEU A 400 6.38 -10.81 0.15
N PRO A 401 7.59 -11.01 -0.40
CA PRO A 401 7.73 -11.40 -1.79
C PRO A 401 7.19 -12.81 -2.02
N TRP A 402 6.77 -13.09 -3.25
CA TRP A 402 6.49 -14.45 -3.68
C TRP A 402 7.77 -15.27 -3.77
N GLU A 403 7.67 -16.59 -3.62
CA GLU A 403 8.85 -17.47 -3.65
C GLU A 403 9.62 -17.36 -4.98
N TYR A 404 8.91 -17.18 -6.10
CA TYR A 404 9.50 -17.01 -7.42
C TYR A 404 10.14 -15.62 -7.63
N GLU A 405 9.88 -14.64 -6.76
CA GLU A 405 10.48 -13.30 -6.81
C GLU A 405 11.81 -13.23 -6.04
N CYS A 406 12.15 -14.27 -5.27
CA CYS A 406 13.32 -14.28 -4.41
C CYS A 406 14.58 -14.76 -5.16
N SER A 407 15.55 -13.86 -5.39
CA SER A 407 16.83 -14.18 -6.06
C SER A 407 17.75 -15.12 -5.25
N ASP A 408 17.58 -15.15 -3.92
CA ASP A 408 18.54 -15.78 -2.99
C ASP A 408 18.00 -17.11 -2.41
N GLY A 409 16.90 -17.62 -2.98
CA GLY A 409 16.10 -18.69 -2.41
C GLY A 409 15.11 -18.19 -1.35
N SER A 410 14.03 -18.93 -1.13
CA SER A 410 12.91 -18.55 -0.24
C SER A 410 13.24 -18.62 1.27
N ASN A 411 14.51 -18.76 1.66
CA ASN A 411 14.94 -18.96 3.04
C ASN A 411 14.54 -17.80 3.97
N SER A 412 14.69 -16.55 3.53
CA SER A 412 14.29 -15.39 4.32
C SER A 412 12.77 -15.30 4.49
N VAL A 413 12.01 -15.63 3.45
CA VAL A 413 10.54 -15.67 3.51
C VAL A 413 10.07 -16.74 4.49
N GLN A 414 10.62 -17.96 4.41
CA GLN A 414 10.31 -19.05 5.34
C GLN A 414 10.68 -18.70 6.79
N ALA A 415 11.81 -18.03 7.00
CA ALA A 415 12.20 -17.54 8.33
C ALA A 415 11.21 -16.52 8.89
N ILE A 416 10.76 -15.55 8.09
CA ILE A 416 9.74 -14.59 8.50
C ILE A 416 8.43 -15.31 8.83
N VAL A 417 7.96 -16.17 7.93
CA VAL A 417 6.69 -16.90 8.08
C VAL A 417 6.65 -17.72 9.37
N SER A 418 7.76 -18.40 9.70
CA SER A 418 7.85 -19.25 10.90
C SER A 418 7.93 -18.48 12.23
N LEU A 419 8.35 -17.22 12.22
CA LEU A 419 8.48 -16.38 13.41
C LEU A 419 7.34 -15.36 13.55
N ALA A 420 6.48 -15.24 12.54
CA ALA A 420 5.39 -14.28 12.53
C ALA A 420 4.16 -14.77 13.31
N GLU A 421 3.47 -13.82 13.93
CA GLU A 421 2.14 -13.95 14.48
C GLU A 421 1.12 -13.64 13.37
N TRP A 422 0.41 -14.66 12.89
CA TRP A 422 -0.58 -14.52 11.82
C TRP A 422 -1.97 -14.26 12.38
N LEU A 423 -2.68 -13.30 11.78
CA LEU A 423 -4.09 -13.08 12.09
C LEU A 423 -4.93 -14.17 11.41
N PRO A 424 -6.01 -14.65 12.05
CA PRO A 424 -6.94 -15.56 11.40
C PRO A 424 -7.64 -14.86 10.24
N GLU A 425 -7.94 -15.60 9.18
CA GLU A 425 -8.71 -15.05 8.07
C GLU A 425 -10.18 -14.86 8.44
N GLU A 426 -10.82 -13.85 7.83
CA GLU A 426 -12.22 -13.58 8.10
C GLU A 426 -13.08 -14.74 7.57
N ARG A 427 -13.75 -15.44 8.49
CA ARG A 427 -14.54 -16.63 8.17
C ARG A 427 -15.90 -16.24 7.60
N ILE A 428 -16.28 -16.89 6.50
CA ILE A 428 -17.60 -16.79 5.91
C ILE A 428 -18.64 -17.35 6.87
N ARG A 429 -19.76 -16.63 7.00
CA ARG A 429 -20.95 -17.07 7.72
C ARG A 429 -22.16 -16.98 6.79
N LEU A 430 -23.20 -17.74 7.10
CA LEU A 430 -24.48 -17.65 6.39
C LEU A 430 -25.43 -16.72 7.14
N HIS A 431 -26.38 -16.15 6.41
CA HIS A 431 -27.48 -15.36 6.98
C HIS A 431 -28.46 -16.21 7.81
#